data_AF-A0A2D5S9B7-F1
#
_entry.id   AF-A0A2D5S9B7-F1
#
_cell.length_a   1.000
_cell.length_b   1.000
_cell.length_c   1.000
_cell.angle_alpha   90.00
_cell.angle_beta   90.00
_cell.angle_gamma   90.00
#
_symmetry.space_group_name_H-M   'P 1'
#
loop_
_entity.id
_entity.type
_entity.pdbx_description
1 polymer ?
#
loop_
_entity_poly.entity_id
_entity_poly.type
_entity_poly.pdbx_seq_one_letter_code
_entity_poly.pdbx_strand_id
1 'polypeptide(L)' 'MAYDMSARMAYRGDSADKAAADILASQKHRVRGGIIAISHDGQIVMRFNTEGMARAAADSKGRHEVHIAK' A
#
# COMPACT_ATOMS: atom_id res chain seq x y z
N MET A 1 -11.31 -0.20 -0.17
CA MET A 1 -9.82 -0.10 -0.24
C MET A 1 -9.18 -1.47 -0.44
N ALA A 2 -9.14 -2.36 0.56
CA ALA A 2 -8.45 -3.65 0.46
C ALA A 2 -8.96 -4.56 -0.67
N TYR A 3 -10.28 -4.65 -0.84
CA TYR A 3 -10.87 -5.43 -1.94
C TYR A 3 -10.53 -4.85 -3.32
N ASP A 4 -10.65 -3.53 -3.50
CA ASP A 4 -10.32 -2.84 -4.75
C ASP A 4 -8.83 -3.05 -5.12
N MET A 5 -7.93 -3.01 -4.13
CA MET A 5 -6.53 -3.33 -4.34
C MET A 5 -6.33 -4.76 -4.87
N SER A 6 -6.94 -5.74 -4.19
CA SER A 6 -6.85 -7.15 -4.59
C SER A 6 -7.46 -7.39 -5.98
N ALA A 7 -8.58 -6.74 -6.29
CA ALA A 7 -9.25 -6.84 -7.58
C ALA A 7 -8.41 -6.23 -8.71
N ARG A 8 -7.74 -5.09 -8.49
CA ARG A 8 -6.84 -4.49 -9.49
C ARG A 8 -5.61 -5.37 -9.75
N MET A 9 -5.05 -5.98 -8.71
CA MET A 9 -3.96 -6.93 -8.88
C MET A 9 -4.42 -8.16 -9.68
N ALA A 10 -5.56 -8.76 -9.30
CA ALA A 10 -6.06 -9.98 -9.92
C ALA A 10 -6.57 -9.79 -11.36
N TYR A 11 -7.29 -8.69 -11.63
CA TYR A 11 -8.01 -8.52 -12.90
C TYR A 11 -7.36 -7.52 -13.86
N ARG A 12 -6.57 -6.56 -13.34
CA ARG A 12 -5.86 -5.57 -14.17
C ARG A 12 -4.35 -5.82 -14.24
N GLY A 13 -3.84 -6.79 -13.48
CA GLY A 13 -2.40 -7.05 -13.41
C GLY A 13 -1.58 -5.88 -12.84
N ASP A 14 -2.23 -4.97 -12.11
CA ASP A 14 -1.52 -3.86 -11.48
C ASP A 14 -0.60 -4.39 -10.37
N SER A 15 0.58 -3.78 -10.22
CA SER A 15 1.41 -4.04 -9.04
C SER A 15 0.71 -3.57 -7.76
N ALA A 16 1.06 -4.17 -6.62
CA ALA A 16 0.53 -3.74 -5.33
C ALA A 16 0.74 -2.24 -5.09
N ASP A 17 1.91 -1.72 -5.49
CA ASP A 17 2.27 -0.32 -5.34
C ASP A 17 1.41 0.62 -6.20
N LYS A 18 1.21 0.27 -7.47
CA LYS A 18 0.37 1.03 -8.39
C LYS A 18 -1.10 1.01 -7.95
N ALA A 19 -1.62 -0.15 -7.57
CA ALA A 19 -2.98 -0.28 -7.07
C ALA A 19 -3.21 0.61 -5.83
N ALA A 20 -2.29 0.60 -4.87
CA ALA A 20 -2.36 1.45 -3.68
C ALA A 20 -2.30 2.95 -4.04
N ALA A 21 -1.41 3.35 -4.96
CA ALA A 21 -1.28 4.73 -5.41
C ALA A 21 -2.56 5.25 -6.07
N ASP A 22 -3.11 4.52 -7.04
CA ASP A 22 -4.32 4.92 -7.76
C ASP A 22 -5.54 5.01 -6.83
N ILE A 23 -5.63 4.10 -5.87
CA ILE A 23 -6.71 4.08 -4.88
C ILE A 23 -6.65 5.33 -3.99
N LEU A 24 -5.46 5.69 -3.48
CA LEU A 24 -5.27 6.87 -2.63
C LEU A 24 -5.37 8.21 -3.38
N ALA A 25 -5.10 8.22 -4.68
CA ALA A 25 -5.22 9.39 -5.55
C ALA A 25 -6.61 9.55 -6.19
N SER A 26 -7.52 8.59 -5.99
CA SER A 26 -8.84 8.59 -6.61
C SER A 26 -9.68 9.81 -6.23
N GLN A 27 -10.09 10.59 -7.22
CA GLN A 27 -11.05 11.69 -7.03
C GLN A 27 -12.49 11.20 -6.91
N LYS A 28 -12.81 10.03 -7.49
CA LYS A 28 -14.16 9.44 -7.47
C LYS A 28 -14.51 8.86 -6.10
N HIS A 29 -13.51 8.32 -5.40
CA HIS A 29 -13.65 7.75 -4.06
C HIS A 29 -12.50 8.28 -3.21
N ARG A 30 -12.71 9.45 -2.62
CA ARG A 30 -11.70 10.09 -1.79
C ARG A 30 -11.56 9.32 -0.49
N VAL A 31 -10.39 8.74 -0.28
CA VAL A 31 -10.03 8.14 1.02
C VAL A 31 -8.84 8.88 1.58
N ARG A 32 -8.92 9.23 2.86
CA ARG A 32 -7.82 9.82 3.62
C ARG A 32 -7.34 8.79 4.63
N GLY A 33 -6.09 8.38 4.54
CA GLY A 33 -5.52 7.32 5.37
C GLY A 33 -4.30 6.67 4.73
N GLY A 34 -4.11 5.38 4.98
CA GLY A 34 -3.04 4.59 4.38
C GLY A 34 -3.38 3.12 4.28
N ILE A 35 -2.51 2.38 3.59
CA ILE A 35 -2.60 0.94 3.40
C ILE A 35 -1.21 0.33 3.47
N ILE A 36 -1.13 -0.78 4.19
CA ILE A 36 0.02 -1.69 4.19
C ILE A 36 -0.44 -2.95 3.47
N ALA A 37 0.36 -3.42 2.52
CA ALA A 37 0.06 -4.61 1.75
C ALA A 37 1.33 -5.39 1.43
N ILE A 38 1.17 -6.70 1.25
CA ILE A 38 2.24 -7.61 0.84
C ILE A 38 1.73 -8.38 -0.37
N SER A 39 2.49 -8.31 -1.45
CA SER A 39 2.26 -9.02 -2.70
C SER A 39 2.72 -10.48 -2.61
N HIS A 40 2.20 -11.34 -3.48
CA HIS A 40 2.57 -12.76 -3.56
C HIS A 40 4.06 -13.01 -3.85
N ASP A 41 4.74 -12.04 -4.47
CA ASP A 41 6.19 -12.04 -4.75
C ASP A 41 7.02 -11.45 -3.59
N GLY A 42 6.38 -11.09 -2.48
CA GLY A 42 7.02 -10.50 -1.31
C GLY A 42 7.20 -8.99 -1.38
N GLN A 43 6.68 -8.28 -2.40
CA GLN A 43 6.70 -6.82 -2.41
C GLN A 43 5.86 -6.26 -1.26
N ILE A 44 6.49 -5.50 -0.36
CA ILE A 44 5.81 -4.79 0.74
C ILE A 44 5.56 -3.33 0.33
N VAL A 45 4.30 -2.90 0.42
CA VAL A 45 3.83 -1.55 0.09
C VAL A 45 3.31 -0.89 1.36
N MET A 46 3.72 0.34 1.63
CA MET A 46 3.21 1.14 2.75
C MET A 46 2.92 2.58 2.30
N ARG A 47 1.73 2.80 1.71
CA ARG A 47 1.34 4.13 1.18
C ARG A 47 0.30 4.79 2.06
N PHE A 48 0.36 6.11 2.14
CA PHE A 48 -0.59 6.94 2.88
C PHE A 48 -0.66 8.34 2.28
N ASN A 49 -1.76 9.04 2.52
CA ASN A 49 -1.98 10.44 2.12
C ASN A 49 -2.37 11.35 3.30
N THR A 50 -2.12 10.88 4.52
CA THR A 50 -2.19 11.65 5.76
C THR A 50 -0.84 12.33 6.07
N GLU A 51 -0.80 13.19 7.08
CA GLU A 51 0.46 13.82 7.55
C GLU A 51 1.50 12.80 8.03
N GLY A 52 1.04 11.65 8.51
CA GLY A 52 1.89 10.54 8.93
C GLY A 52 1.14 9.23 8.97
N MET A 53 1.90 8.13 9.00
CA MET A 53 1.40 6.78 9.23
C MET A 53 2.47 6.01 10.03
N ALA A 54 2.12 5.64 11.26
CA ALA A 54 2.91 4.71 12.04
C ALA A 54 2.90 3.35 11.34
N ARG A 55 4.09 2.84 10.99
CA ARG A 55 4.24 1.66 10.14
C ARG A 55 5.60 1.01 10.37
N ALA A 56 5.67 -0.29 10.11
CA ALA A 56 6.92 -1.04 10.11
C ALA A 56 6.88 -2.10 9.02
N ALA A 57 8.04 -2.49 8.53
CA ALA A 57 8.19 -3.57 7.57
C ALA A 57 9.43 -4.41 7.89
N ALA A 58 9.31 -5.72 7.69
CA ALA A 58 10.42 -6.64 7.73
C ALA A 58 10.28 -7.72 6.66
N ASP A 59 11.39 -8.23 6.13
CA ASP A 59 11.40 -9.35 5.19
C ASP A 59 12.63 -10.26 5.38
N SER A 60 12.62 -11.41 4.70
CA SER A 60 13.70 -12.40 4.77
C SER A 60 15.01 -11.96 4.12
N LYS A 61 15.03 -10.82 3.40
CA LYS A 61 16.24 -10.25 2.78
C LYS A 61 16.98 -9.31 3.74
N GLY A 62 16.49 -9.18 4.98
CA GLY A 62 17.08 -8.33 6.01
C GLY A 62 16.51 -6.92 6.04
N ARG A 63 15.41 -6.63 5.32
CA ARG A 63 14.69 -5.37 5.53
C ARG A 63 14.13 -5.37 6.96
N HIS A 64 14.31 -4.26 7.66
CA HIS A 64 13.71 -4.01 8.96
C HIS A 64 13.64 -2.49 9.19
N GLU A 65 12.44 -1.91 9.13
CA GLU A 65 12.23 -0.47 9.27
C GLU A 65 11.01 -0.18 10.13
N VAL A 66 11.05 0.93 10.88
CA VAL A 66 9.96 1.43 11.73
C VAL A 66 9.87 2.93 11.54
N HIS A 67 8.65 3.44 11.34
CA HIS A 67 8.37 4.85 11.14
C HIS A 67 7.12 5.25 11.93
N ILE A 68 7.08 6.47 12.48
CA ILE A 68 5.91 7.02 13.19
C ILE A 68 5.19 8.07 12.30
N ALA A 69 5.96 8.91 11.63
CA ALA A 69 5.50 9.93 10.69
C ALA A 69 6.37 9.91 9.42
N LYS A 70 6.27 10.96 8.59
CA LYS A 70 7.01 11.08 7.33
C LYS A 70 8.51 10.83 7.50
#